data_AF-A0A1B9L4F0-F1
#
_entry.id   AF-A0A1B9L4F0-F1
#
_cell.length_a   1.000
_cell.length_b   1.000
_cell.length_c   1.000
_cell.angle_alpha   90.00
_cell.angle_beta   90.00
_cell.angle_gamma   90.00
#
_symmetry.space_group_name_H-M   'P 1'
#
loop_
_entity.id
_entity.type
_entity.pdbx_description
1 polymer ?
#
loop_
_entity_poly.entity_id
_entity_poly.type
_entity_poly.pdbx_seq_one_letter_code
_entity_poly.pdbx_strand_id
1 'polypeptide(L)'
;MHREGKPKGFFYLDHRTVDGKHNLITDTYVTAGNIHDSQPYMARLKRQLERFGFNPVGVGLDAGYFTAPICHLLLAEQIYPVLGYRRPTHGANPIRKKQFIYNSQNDTYTCPNGQTLIYKTTSREGHRHYHSDATTCKICPLLSQCTQSKNTQKVITRHIWEADKEKANEIRLSQWGKKVYAR
;
A
#
# COMPACT_ATOMS: atom_id res chain seq x y z
N MET A 1 -8.59 -16.27 -14.20
CA MET A 1 -9.16 -14.98 -14.64
C MET A 1 -8.11 -14.27 -15.49
N HIS A 2 -8.43 -13.95 -16.74
CA HIS A 2 -7.51 -13.37 -17.72
C HIS A 2 -7.46 -11.84 -17.57
N ARG A 3 -6.27 -11.21 -17.50
CA ARG A 3 -6.14 -9.74 -17.45
C ARG A 3 -6.50 -9.14 -18.81
N GLU A 4 -7.34 -8.11 -18.81
CA GLU A 4 -7.75 -7.37 -20.01
C GLU A 4 -6.51 -6.83 -20.75
N GLY A 5 -6.44 -7.02 -22.08
CA GLY A 5 -5.31 -6.59 -22.91
C GLY A 5 -4.09 -7.51 -22.95
N LYS A 6 -4.08 -8.65 -22.25
CA LYS A 6 -3.05 -9.70 -22.43
C LYS A 6 -3.51 -10.79 -23.41
N PRO A 7 -2.60 -11.58 -24.01
CA PRO A 7 -3.00 -12.72 -24.83
C PRO A 7 -3.62 -13.81 -23.95
N LYS A 8 -4.49 -14.67 -24.53
CA LYS A 8 -5.06 -15.84 -23.83
C LYS A 8 -4.11 -17.04 -23.99
N GLY A 9 -3.73 -17.69 -22.89
CA GLY A 9 -2.80 -18.81 -22.90
C GLY A 9 -2.12 -19.09 -21.55
N PHE A 10 -1.18 -20.04 -21.56
CA PHE A 10 -0.26 -20.27 -20.44
C PHE A 10 0.87 -19.25 -20.53
N PHE A 11 1.02 -18.46 -19.47
CA PHE A 11 2.11 -17.48 -19.36
C PHE A 11 2.93 -17.75 -18.12
N TYR A 12 4.15 -17.28 -18.19
CA TYR A 12 5.06 -17.24 -17.06
C TYR A 12 5.48 -15.80 -16.81
N LEU A 13 5.83 -15.50 -15.56
CA LEU A 13 6.40 -14.21 -15.16
C LEU A 13 7.83 -14.47 -14.71
N ASP A 14 8.78 -13.72 -15.28
CA ASP A 14 10.16 -13.65 -14.80
C ASP A 14 10.25 -12.51 -13.78
N HIS A 15 10.51 -12.87 -12.53
CA HIS A 15 10.81 -11.95 -11.44
C HIS A 15 12.32 -11.75 -11.39
N ARG A 16 12.78 -10.57 -11.78
CA ARG A 16 14.20 -10.25 -11.87
C ARG A 16 14.61 -9.20 -10.86
N THR A 17 15.75 -9.43 -10.20
CA THR A 17 16.44 -8.39 -9.41
C THR A 17 17.74 -8.03 -10.09
N VAL A 18 18.06 -6.74 -10.08
CA VAL A 18 19.34 -6.20 -10.57
C VAL A 18 19.98 -5.32 -9.50
N ASP A 19 21.30 -5.19 -9.53
CA ASP A 19 21.99 -4.20 -8.71
C ASP A 19 21.76 -2.78 -9.26
N GLY A 20 21.65 -1.80 -8.35
CA GLY A 20 21.31 -0.41 -8.71
C GLY A 20 22.48 0.45 -9.21
N LYS A 21 23.67 -0.11 -9.46
CA LYS A 21 24.86 0.62 -9.94
C LYS A 21 25.30 0.17 -11.34
N HIS A 22 25.28 -1.13 -11.60
CA HIS A 22 25.81 -1.74 -12.82
C HIS A 22 24.77 -2.58 -13.59
N ASN A 23 23.54 -2.68 -13.09
CA ASN A 23 22.46 -3.47 -13.69
C ASN A 23 22.79 -4.96 -13.87
N LEU A 24 23.67 -5.50 -13.02
CA LEU A 24 23.97 -6.92 -12.96
C LEU A 24 22.77 -7.66 -12.39
N ILE A 25 22.38 -8.73 -13.07
CA ILE A 25 21.28 -9.58 -12.63
C ILE A 25 21.74 -10.39 -11.42
N THR A 26 21.12 -10.15 -10.27
CA THR A 26 21.42 -10.85 -9.01
C THR A 26 20.42 -11.96 -8.71
N ASP A 27 19.24 -11.92 -9.34
CA ASP A 27 18.25 -12.98 -9.24
C ASP A 27 17.32 -13.04 -10.44
N THR A 28 16.91 -14.26 -10.80
CA THR A 28 15.79 -14.55 -11.70
C THR A 28 14.96 -15.68 -11.09
N TYR A 29 13.64 -15.55 -11.17
CA TYR A 29 12.71 -16.53 -10.67
C TYR A 29 11.45 -16.54 -11.50
N VAL A 30 11.05 -17.72 -11.97
CA VAL A 30 9.90 -17.87 -12.86
C VAL A 30 8.70 -18.40 -12.08
N THR A 31 7.54 -17.76 -12.25
CA THR A 31 6.26 -18.25 -11.74
C THR A 31 5.24 -18.41 -12.85
N ALA A 32 4.15 -19.14 -12.57
CA ALA A 32 2.97 -19.11 -13.41
C ALA A 32 2.37 -17.69 -13.49
N GLY A 33 1.76 -17.35 -14.63
CA GLY A 33 1.26 -16.01 -14.94
C GLY A 33 0.08 -15.52 -14.09
N ASN A 34 -0.51 -16.39 -13.29
CA ASN A 34 -1.57 -16.06 -12.33
C ASN A 34 -1.03 -15.65 -10.94
N ILE A 35 0.26 -15.82 -10.68
CA ILE A 35 0.91 -15.38 -9.44
C ILE A 35 1.16 -13.88 -9.52
N HIS A 36 0.76 -13.14 -8.48
CA HIS A 36 1.01 -11.70 -8.42
C HIS A 36 2.47 -11.42 -8.05
N ASP A 37 3.10 -10.41 -8.66
CA ASP A 37 4.54 -10.13 -8.56
C ASP A 37 5.01 -9.88 -7.11
N SER A 38 4.15 -9.30 -6.28
CA SER A 38 4.45 -9.09 -4.86
C SER A 38 4.53 -10.37 -4.01
N GLN A 39 3.97 -11.49 -4.46
CA GLN A 39 3.93 -12.73 -3.68
C GLN A 39 5.32 -13.38 -3.51
N PRO A 40 6.11 -13.64 -4.59
CA PRO A 40 7.42 -14.23 -4.44
C PRO A 40 8.48 -13.26 -3.89
N TYR A 41 8.24 -11.95 -3.98
CA TYR A 41 9.26 -10.92 -3.78
C TYR A 41 10.10 -11.08 -2.50
N MET A 42 9.46 -11.17 -1.34
CA MET A 42 10.20 -11.23 -0.07
C MET A 42 11.07 -12.49 0.04
N ALA A 43 10.58 -13.63 -0.45
CA ALA A 43 11.37 -14.86 -0.49
C ALA A 43 12.58 -14.72 -1.44
N ARG A 44 12.42 -14.00 -2.56
CA ARG A 44 13.51 -13.73 -3.51
C ARG A 44 14.54 -12.77 -2.94
N LEU A 45 14.10 -11.73 -2.23
CA LEU A 45 14.99 -10.82 -1.53
C LEU A 45 15.79 -11.59 -0.47
N LYS A 46 15.13 -12.32 0.42
CA LYS A 46 15.78 -13.10 1.48
C LYS A 46 16.83 -14.08 0.94
N ARG A 47 16.51 -14.81 -0.14
CA ARG A 47 17.48 -15.69 -0.82
C ARG A 47 18.74 -14.93 -1.25
N GLN A 48 18.62 -13.71 -1.77
CA GLN A 48 19.78 -12.93 -2.19
C GLN A 48 20.62 -12.45 -1.00
N LEU A 49 19.97 -12.00 0.07
CA LEU A 49 20.64 -11.60 1.32
C LEU A 49 21.44 -12.77 1.89
N GLU A 50 20.85 -13.96 1.97
CA GLU A 50 21.49 -15.16 2.53
C GLU A 50 22.58 -15.73 1.61
N ARG A 51 22.29 -15.88 0.31
CA ARG A 51 23.21 -16.54 -0.63
C ARG A 51 24.46 -15.72 -0.92
N PHE A 52 24.32 -14.40 -1.02
CA PHE A 52 25.41 -13.52 -1.44
C PHE A 52 25.91 -12.61 -0.31
N GLY A 53 25.31 -12.68 0.88
CA GLY A 53 25.66 -11.80 2.00
C GLY A 53 25.36 -10.33 1.70
N PHE A 54 24.37 -10.05 0.85
CA PHE A 54 24.04 -8.67 0.50
C PHE A 54 23.41 -7.95 1.70
N ASN A 55 23.78 -6.68 1.85
CA ASN A 55 23.22 -5.78 2.86
C ASN A 55 22.81 -4.45 2.19
N PRO A 56 21.74 -4.44 1.37
CA PRO A 56 21.34 -3.26 0.63
C PRO A 56 20.74 -2.20 1.56
N VAL A 57 21.14 -0.94 1.35
CA VAL A 57 20.53 0.20 2.07
C VAL A 57 19.04 0.36 1.73
N GLY A 58 18.66 0.02 0.49
CA GLY A 58 17.27 0.06 0.06
C GLY A 58 17.05 -0.67 -1.25
N VAL A 59 15.78 -0.84 -1.59
CA VAL A 59 15.32 -1.52 -2.80
C VAL A 59 14.39 -0.63 -3.60
N GLY A 60 14.58 -0.59 -4.91
CA GLY A 60 13.68 0.05 -5.86
C GLY A 60 12.68 -0.97 -6.40
N LEU A 61 11.36 -0.71 -6.26
CA LEU A 61 10.32 -1.56 -6.86
C LEU A 61 9.25 -0.72 -7.55
N ASP A 62 8.53 -1.32 -8.49
CA ASP A 62 7.43 -0.65 -9.17
C ASP A 62 6.19 -0.43 -8.26
N ALA A 63 5.19 0.27 -8.80
CA ALA A 63 3.97 0.61 -8.06
C ALA A 63 3.07 -0.60 -7.72
N GLY A 64 3.23 -1.73 -8.39
CA GLY A 64 2.54 -2.99 -8.09
C GLY A 64 3.00 -3.65 -6.79
N TYR A 65 4.23 -3.34 -6.34
CA TYR A 65 4.75 -3.81 -5.05
C TYR A 65 4.34 -2.92 -3.87
N PHE A 66 3.70 -1.76 -4.11
CA PHE A 66 3.35 -0.81 -3.07
C PHE A 66 2.17 -1.26 -2.20
N THR A 67 2.42 -2.29 -1.39
CA THR A 67 1.47 -2.95 -0.49
C THR A 67 1.94 -2.85 0.96
N ALA A 68 0.99 -2.93 1.91
CA ALA A 68 1.32 -2.85 3.33
C ALA A 68 2.29 -3.94 3.79
N PRO A 69 2.09 -5.22 3.41
CA PRO A 69 3.01 -6.29 3.79
C PRO A 69 4.43 -6.07 3.29
N ILE A 70 4.61 -5.66 2.03
CA ILE A 70 5.96 -5.41 1.48
C ILE A 70 6.65 -4.25 2.19
N CYS A 71 5.94 -3.13 2.42
CA CYS A 71 6.52 -2.00 3.14
C CYS A 71 6.94 -2.39 4.56
N HIS A 72 6.07 -3.10 5.27
CA HIS A 72 6.33 -3.58 6.63
C HIS A 72 7.55 -4.50 6.69
N LEU A 73 7.58 -5.53 5.84
CA LEU A 73 8.64 -6.54 5.84
C LEU A 73 9.99 -5.93 5.45
N LEU A 74 10.03 -5.03 4.46
CA LEU A 74 11.28 -4.33 4.11
C LEU A 74 11.81 -3.48 5.26
N LEU A 75 10.94 -2.70 5.92
CA LEU A 75 11.34 -1.88 7.06
C LEU A 75 11.75 -2.72 8.28
N ALA A 76 11.13 -3.88 8.49
CA ALA A 76 11.52 -4.82 9.54
C ALA A 76 12.92 -5.41 9.30
N GLU A 77 13.28 -5.66 8.05
CA GLU A 77 14.64 -6.04 7.62
C GLU A 77 15.61 -4.84 7.56
N GLN A 78 15.18 -3.64 7.98
CA GLN A 78 15.96 -2.40 7.93
C GLN A 78 16.41 -1.99 6.52
N ILE A 79 15.66 -2.42 5.50
CA ILE A 79 15.90 -2.10 4.09
C ILE A 79 14.90 -1.00 3.68
N TYR A 80 15.39 0.13 3.17
CA TYR A 80 14.49 1.23 2.78
C TYR A 80 13.67 0.91 1.52
N PRO A 81 12.33 0.93 1.58
CA PRO A 81 11.48 0.72 0.41
C PRO A 81 11.37 1.98 -0.44
N VAL A 82 11.92 1.97 -1.65
CA VAL A 82 11.76 3.02 -2.67
C VAL A 82 10.81 2.53 -3.75
N LEU A 83 9.51 2.68 -3.50
CA LEU A 83 8.46 2.04 -4.30
C LEU A 83 7.84 3.02 -5.29
N GLY A 84 7.44 2.56 -6.46
CA GLY A 84 6.63 3.37 -7.38
C GLY A 84 5.29 3.74 -6.76
N TYR A 85 4.68 4.84 -7.22
CA TYR A 85 3.35 5.24 -6.76
C TYR A 85 2.37 5.31 -7.92
N ARG A 86 1.30 4.51 -7.83
CA ARG A 86 0.14 4.63 -8.72
C ARG A 86 -0.97 5.36 -8.00
N ARG A 87 -1.45 6.47 -8.58
CA ARG A 87 -2.59 7.21 -8.03
C ARG A 87 -3.82 6.29 -7.99
N PRO A 88 -4.44 6.06 -6.82
CA PRO A 88 -5.65 5.25 -6.73
C PRO A 88 -6.78 5.85 -7.56
N THR A 89 -7.58 4.98 -8.17
CA THR A 89 -8.85 5.36 -8.81
C THR A 89 -9.79 5.97 -7.77
N HIS A 90 -10.53 6.99 -8.18
CA HIS A 90 -11.41 7.72 -7.27
C HIS A 90 -12.76 7.02 -7.15
N GLY A 91 -13.26 6.87 -5.92
CA GLY A 91 -14.63 6.48 -5.69
C GLY A 91 -15.61 7.60 -6.06
N ALA A 92 -16.91 7.27 -6.09
CA ALA A 92 -17.97 8.19 -6.48
C ALA A 92 -18.13 9.41 -5.54
N ASN A 93 -17.71 9.31 -4.28
CA ASN A 93 -17.91 10.36 -3.28
C ASN A 93 -16.90 11.51 -3.42
N PRO A 94 -17.35 12.77 -3.49
CA PRO A 94 -16.47 13.95 -3.50
C PRO A 94 -15.53 14.03 -2.29
N ILE A 95 -16.03 13.73 -1.09
CA ILE A 95 -15.21 13.69 0.13
C ILE A 95 -14.52 12.33 0.23
N ARG A 96 -13.18 12.36 0.21
CA ARG A 96 -12.33 11.17 0.16
C ARG A 96 -11.60 10.97 1.48
N LYS A 97 -10.95 9.80 1.64
CA LYS A 97 -10.17 9.44 2.84
C LYS A 97 -9.13 10.51 3.20
N LYS A 98 -8.49 11.16 2.22
CA LYS A 98 -7.49 12.21 2.46
C LYS A 98 -8.00 13.43 3.23
N GLN A 99 -9.31 13.69 3.20
CA GLN A 99 -9.92 14.78 3.97
C GLN A 99 -10.27 14.36 5.40
N PHE A 100 -10.07 13.09 5.77
CA PHE A 100 -10.21 12.61 7.14
C PHE A 100 -8.83 12.56 7.79
N ILE A 101 -8.71 13.18 8.95
CA ILE A 101 -7.45 13.30 9.66
C ILE A 101 -7.35 12.13 10.65
N TYR A 102 -6.29 11.35 10.55
CA TYR A 102 -6.02 10.27 11.50
C TYR A 102 -5.29 10.83 12.72
N ASN A 103 -5.78 10.50 13.92
CA ASN A 103 -5.11 10.75 15.18
C ASN A 103 -4.54 9.44 15.72
N SER A 104 -3.21 9.32 15.72
CA SER A 104 -2.50 8.13 16.18
C SER A 104 -2.52 7.95 17.70
N GLN A 105 -2.68 9.01 18.49
CA GLN A 105 -2.72 8.94 19.95
C GLN A 105 -4.01 8.27 20.43
N ASN A 106 -5.12 8.58 19.77
CA ASN A 106 -6.45 8.11 20.16
C ASN A 106 -6.97 6.96 19.29
N ASP A 107 -6.24 6.56 18.25
CA ASP A 107 -6.67 5.59 17.22
C ASP A 107 -8.05 5.95 16.64
N THR A 108 -8.19 7.21 16.18
CA THR A 108 -9.44 7.72 15.62
C THR A 108 -9.22 8.49 14.33
N TYR A 109 -10.31 8.66 13.56
CA TYR A 109 -10.35 9.59 12.42
C TYR A 109 -11.28 10.76 12.72
N THR A 110 -10.94 11.96 12.27
CA THR A 110 -11.83 13.13 12.32
C THR A 110 -12.29 13.48 10.91
N CYS A 111 -13.59 13.63 10.71
CA CYS A 111 -14.16 14.00 9.41
C CYS A 111 -14.09 15.51 9.15
N PRO A 112 -14.30 15.97 7.89
CA PRO A 112 -14.31 17.40 7.57
C PRO A 112 -15.37 18.23 8.30
N ASN A 113 -16.45 17.59 8.76
CA ASN A 113 -17.51 18.21 9.55
C ASN A 113 -17.25 18.10 11.08
N GLY A 114 -16.03 17.73 11.50
CA GLY A 114 -15.61 17.67 12.91
C GLY A 114 -16.03 16.41 13.68
N GLN A 115 -16.80 15.49 13.08
CA GLN A 115 -17.21 14.25 13.75
C GLN A 115 -16.04 13.27 13.86
N THR A 116 -15.88 12.66 15.04
CA THR A 116 -14.92 11.59 15.29
C THR A 116 -15.48 10.23 14.84
N LEU A 117 -14.65 9.46 14.14
CA LEU A 117 -14.88 8.07 13.74
C LEU A 117 -14.02 7.18 14.64
N ILE A 118 -14.67 6.25 15.31
CA ILE A 118 -14.04 5.35 16.28
C ILE A 118 -13.75 3.98 15.68
N TYR A 119 -12.68 3.34 16.14
CA TYR A 119 -12.38 1.96 15.81
C TYR A 119 -13.55 1.03 16.20
N LYS A 120 -13.89 0.09 15.32
CA LYS A 120 -14.93 -0.91 15.56
C LYS A 120 -14.42 -2.34 15.50
N THR A 121 -13.66 -2.67 14.45
CA THR A 121 -13.21 -4.04 14.23
C THR A 121 -12.01 -4.06 13.29
N THR A 122 -11.31 -5.20 13.23
CA THR A 122 -10.25 -5.47 12.27
C THR A 122 -10.63 -6.67 11.41
N SER A 123 -10.54 -6.52 10.09
CA SER A 123 -10.81 -7.60 9.14
C SER A 123 -9.69 -8.65 9.17
N ARG A 124 -9.97 -9.85 8.63
CA ARG A 124 -8.97 -10.92 8.52
C ARG A 124 -7.76 -10.52 7.66
N GLU A 125 -7.98 -9.62 6.71
CA GLU A 125 -6.97 -9.03 5.83
C GLU A 125 -6.21 -7.87 6.49
N GLY A 126 -6.37 -7.65 7.81
CA GLY A 126 -5.60 -6.66 8.56
C GLY A 126 -6.08 -5.22 8.40
N HIS A 127 -7.33 -4.99 7.98
CA HIS A 127 -7.89 -3.64 7.89
C HIS A 127 -8.68 -3.29 9.14
N ARG A 128 -8.27 -2.23 9.86
CA ARG A 128 -9.07 -1.61 10.92
C ARG A 128 -10.19 -0.80 10.31
N HIS A 129 -11.40 -0.95 10.83
CA HIS A 129 -12.60 -0.24 10.40
C HIS A 129 -12.97 0.82 11.44
N TYR A 130 -13.12 2.06 10.97
CA TYR A 130 -13.52 3.23 11.76
C TYR A 130 -14.88 3.71 11.28
N HIS A 131 -15.81 3.87 12.22
CA HIS A 131 -17.20 4.17 11.89
C HIS A 131 -17.59 5.53 12.44
N SER A 132 -18.31 6.32 11.63
CA SER A 132 -19.00 7.50 12.13
C SER A 132 -20.25 7.10 12.91
N ASP A 133 -20.73 7.99 13.77
CA ASP A 133 -22.06 7.87 14.34
C ASP A 133 -23.13 8.24 13.30
N ALA A 134 -24.09 7.34 13.10
CA ALA A 134 -25.12 7.47 12.07
C ALA A 134 -26.14 8.56 12.43
N THR A 135 -26.48 8.75 13.70
CA THR A 135 -27.46 9.75 14.13
C THR A 135 -26.99 11.17 13.83
N THR A 136 -25.71 11.44 14.10
CA THR A 136 -25.03 12.69 13.77
C THR A 136 -24.92 12.88 12.25
N CYS A 137 -24.59 11.81 11.51
CA CYS A 137 -24.45 11.88 10.06
C CYS A 137 -25.78 12.14 9.34
N LYS A 138 -26.93 11.67 9.86
CA LYS A 138 -28.25 11.89 9.25
C LYS A 138 -28.60 13.35 9.06
N ILE A 139 -28.21 14.21 10.00
CA ILE A 139 -28.44 15.66 9.96
C ILE A 139 -27.25 16.45 9.39
N CYS A 140 -26.22 15.76 8.91
CA CYS A 140 -25.00 16.39 8.43
C CYS A 140 -25.20 17.01 7.03
N PRO A 141 -24.88 18.31 6.84
CA PRO A 141 -25.04 18.97 5.54
C PRO A 141 -24.12 18.38 4.45
N LEU A 142 -23.03 17.72 4.85
CA LEU A 142 -22.07 17.10 3.93
C LEU A 142 -22.39 15.63 3.61
N LEU A 143 -23.50 15.07 4.11
CA LEU A 143 -23.81 13.63 4.00
C LEU A 143 -23.76 13.12 2.55
N SER A 144 -24.43 13.83 1.63
CA SER A 144 -24.52 13.48 0.20
C SER A 144 -23.17 13.46 -0.51
N GLN A 145 -22.20 14.26 -0.03
CA GLN A 145 -20.83 14.30 -0.55
C GLN A 145 -19.90 13.31 0.17
N CYS A 146 -20.29 12.83 1.35
CA CYS A 146 -19.46 12.03 2.26
C CYS A 146 -19.64 10.52 2.06
N THR A 147 -20.88 10.04 1.99
CA THR A 147 -21.19 8.61 1.91
C THR A 147 -22.51 8.37 1.19
N GLN A 148 -22.57 7.30 0.38
CA GLN A 148 -23.79 6.78 -0.24
C GLN A 148 -24.37 5.59 0.55
N SER A 149 -23.87 5.36 1.76
CA SER A 149 -24.34 4.26 2.61
C SER A 149 -25.81 4.46 2.99
N LYS A 150 -26.63 3.41 2.79
CA LYS A 150 -28.04 3.38 3.21
C LYS A 150 -28.22 3.62 4.72
N ASN A 151 -27.22 3.21 5.51
CA ASN A 151 -27.23 3.37 6.96
C ASN A 151 -26.76 4.76 7.40
N THR A 152 -26.53 5.69 6.46
CA THR A 152 -26.02 7.05 6.74
C THR A 152 -24.72 7.07 7.54
N GLN A 153 -23.94 5.99 7.45
CA GLN A 153 -22.69 5.81 8.18
C GLN A 153 -21.51 5.84 7.22
N LYS A 154 -20.46 6.58 7.60
CA LYS A 154 -19.15 6.56 6.92
C LYS A 154 -18.28 5.50 7.58
N VAL A 155 -17.66 4.66 6.76
CA VAL A 155 -16.65 3.69 7.18
C VAL A 155 -15.32 4.07 6.52
N ILE A 156 -14.27 4.15 7.33
CA ILE A 156 -12.89 4.31 6.86
C ILE A 156 -12.12 3.07 7.23
N THR A 157 -11.28 2.60 6.31
CA THR A 157 -10.37 1.49 6.56
C THR A 157 -8.92 1.97 6.60
N ARG A 158 -8.15 1.44 7.54
CA ARG A 158 -6.70 1.66 7.66
C ARG A 158 -6.05 0.30 7.90
N HIS A 159 -5.08 -0.07 7.08
CA HIS A 159 -4.33 -1.31 7.31
C HIS A 159 -3.53 -1.21 8.61
N ILE A 160 -3.33 -2.32 9.33
CA ILE A 160 -2.50 -2.34 10.55
C ILE A 160 -1.07 -1.82 10.32
N TRP A 161 -0.54 -2.06 9.12
CA TRP A 161 0.76 -1.56 8.64
C TRP A 161 0.66 -0.32 7.73
N GLU A 162 -0.41 0.48 7.84
CA GLU A 162 -0.53 1.69 7.02
C GLU A 162 0.58 2.72 7.36
N ALA A 163 1.03 2.78 8.61
CA ALA A 163 2.13 3.65 9.02
C ALA A 163 3.44 3.32 8.25
N ASP A 164 3.71 2.04 8.02
CA ASP A 164 4.88 1.60 7.24
C ASP A 164 4.76 1.98 5.76
N LYS A 165 3.54 1.96 5.20
CA LYS A 165 3.29 2.47 3.85
C LYS A 165 3.46 3.98 3.75
N GLU A 166 3.00 4.72 4.75
CA GLU A 166 3.16 6.18 4.83
C GLU A 166 4.65 6.53 4.89
N LYS A 167 5.42 5.85 5.75
CA LYS A 167 6.89 5.97 5.82
C LYS A 167 7.58 5.61 4.50
N ALA A 168 7.18 4.53 3.83
CA ALA A 168 7.71 4.19 2.51
C ALA A 168 7.44 5.29 1.47
N ASN A 169 6.26 5.92 1.52
CA ASN A 169 5.93 7.03 0.64
C ASN A 169 6.73 8.31 0.98
N GLU A 170 7.03 8.58 2.25
CA GLU A 170 7.92 9.66 2.67
C GLU A 170 9.36 9.43 2.15
N ILE A 171 9.88 8.21 2.31
CA ILE A 171 11.20 7.81 1.80
C ILE A 171 11.27 8.05 0.29
N ARG A 172 10.27 7.59 -0.46
CA ARG A 172 10.15 7.80 -1.91
C ARG A 172 10.19 9.28 -2.30
N LEU A 173 9.56 10.15 -1.50
CA LEU A 173 9.49 11.59 -1.76
C LEU A 173 10.74 12.36 -1.32
N SER A 174 11.58 11.78 -0.48
CA SER A 174 12.87 12.34 -0.07
C SER A 174 13.82 12.55 -1.26
N GLN A 175 14.83 13.41 -1.09
CA GLN A 175 15.87 13.62 -2.11
C GLN A 175 16.60 12.32 -2.47
N TRP A 176 16.93 11.51 -1.45
CA TRP A 176 17.58 10.22 -1.65
C TRP A 176 16.69 9.24 -2.40
N GLY A 177 15.42 9.08 -1.99
CA GLY A 177 14.47 8.18 -2.64
C GLY A 177 14.21 8.55 -4.10
N LYS A 178 14.08 9.84 -4.42
CA LYS A 178 13.98 10.32 -5.80
C LYS A 178 15.20 9.95 -6.63
N LYS A 179 16.41 10.08 -6.07
CA LYS A 179 17.66 9.69 -6.75
C LYS A 179 17.78 8.19 -6.97
N VAL A 180 17.28 7.38 -6.03
CA VAL A 180 17.27 5.91 -6.16
C VAL A 180 16.25 5.47 -7.22
N TYR A 181 15.07 6.09 -7.26
CA TYR A 181 14.01 5.70 -8.21
C TYR A 181 14.21 6.23 -9.64
N ALA A 182 14.91 7.34 -9.83
CA ALA A 182 15.17 7.92 -11.16
C ALA A 182 16.24 7.17 -11.97
N ARG A 183 16.80 6.09 -11.42
CA ARG A 183 17.85 5.28 -12.06
C ARG A 183 17.27 4.22 -12.98
#